data_AF-A0A7X0H7B3-F1
#
_entry.id   AF-A0A7X0H7B3-F1
#
_cell.length_a   1.000
_cell.length_b   1.000
_cell.length_c   1.000
_cell.angle_alpha   90.00
_cell.angle_beta   90.00
_cell.angle_gamma   90.00
#
_symmetry.space_group_name_H-M   'P 1'
#
loop_
_entity.id
_entity.type
_entity.pdbx_description
1 polymer ?
#
loop_
_entity_poly.entity_id
_entity_poly.type
_entity_poly.pdbx_seq_one_letter_code
_entity_poly.pdbx_strand_id
1 'polypeptide(L)'
;MTEKQKVAIDNFRGIDKDDFLSKVAKAYMAILGDGRGGVYCGNSLDLHKNWESKMRNSIGLGSFDVVITNPPFGKKLKIDSEELLEDYDLGHAWKEGDNGEFEKGKVLDSQPPQILFIERCLDLLVDGGRLGIVLLESTFGMPKYRYVVDYLTRNAKLLAIVTLPEDTFQPHTHAKTCVIIAEKTKPSKRHPIFMCDVKWCGHDSRGNPTIRVNENGERELLDDVPNVTAIYKKGPRK
;
A
#
# COMPACT_ATOMS: atom_id res chain seq x y z
N MET A 1 -29.18 -15.71 0.27
CA MET A 1 -27.95 -14.91 0.36
C MET A 1 -28.16 -13.92 1.50
N THR A 2 -27.25 -13.83 2.48
CA THR A 2 -27.41 -12.88 3.59
C THR A 2 -27.17 -11.45 3.10
N GLU A 3 -27.72 -10.45 3.80
CA GLU A 3 -27.50 -9.03 3.44
C GLU A 3 -26.00 -8.67 3.44
N LYS A 4 -25.25 -9.18 4.43
CA LYS A 4 -23.78 -9.03 4.50
C LYS A 4 -23.07 -9.63 3.30
N GLN A 5 -23.47 -10.83 2.87
CA GLN A 5 -22.90 -11.50 1.71
C GLN A 5 -23.16 -10.71 0.40
N LYS A 6 -24.36 -10.13 0.27
CA LYS A 6 -24.67 -9.27 -0.88
C LYS A 6 -23.77 -8.02 -0.90
N VAL A 7 -23.62 -7.35 0.25
CA VAL A 7 -22.71 -6.20 0.39
C VAL A 7 -21.28 -6.56 0.01
N ALA A 8 -20.76 -7.69 0.48
CA ALA A 8 -19.40 -8.14 0.15
C ALA A 8 -19.24 -8.40 -1.35
N ILE A 9 -20.19 -9.10 -1.97
CA ILE A 9 -20.18 -9.39 -3.42
C ILE A 9 -20.24 -8.10 -4.25
N ASP A 10 -21.04 -7.14 -3.82
CA ASP A 10 -21.27 -5.92 -4.60
C ASP A 10 -20.14 -4.90 -4.42
N ASN A 11 -19.42 -4.90 -3.29
CA ASN A 11 -18.46 -3.83 -2.96
C ASN A 11 -16.99 -4.26 -2.89
N PHE A 12 -16.67 -5.54 -2.69
CA PHE A 12 -15.27 -5.98 -2.62
C PHE A 12 -14.74 -6.34 -4.00
N ARG A 13 -13.62 -5.73 -4.36
CA ARG A 13 -12.89 -5.97 -5.60
C ARG A 13 -11.42 -6.22 -5.31
N GLY A 14 -10.79 -7.10 -6.09
CA GLY A 14 -9.38 -7.43 -5.97
C GLY A 14 -8.78 -7.80 -7.32
N ILE A 15 -7.49 -7.55 -7.47
CA ILE A 15 -6.72 -7.89 -8.66
C ILE A 15 -5.46 -8.61 -8.20
N ASP A 16 -5.19 -9.77 -8.77
CA ASP A 16 -3.91 -10.47 -8.62
C ASP A 16 -3.39 -10.85 -10.00
N LYS A 17 -2.09 -10.75 -10.25
CA LYS A 17 -1.50 -11.12 -11.55
C LYS A 17 -1.34 -12.64 -11.68
N ASP A 18 -1.28 -13.36 -10.56
CA ASP A 18 -1.10 -14.80 -10.54
C ASP A 18 -2.45 -15.52 -10.58
N ASP A 19 -2.65 -16.35 -11.60
CA ASP A 19 -3.91 -17.09 -11.81
C ASP A 19 -4.20 -18.04 -10.64
N PHE A 20 -3.19 -18.71 -10.10
CA PHE A 20 -3.36 -19.62 -8.98
C PHE A 20 -3.75 -18.87 -7.71
N LEU A 21 -3.04 -17.79 -7.36
CA LEU A 21 -3.37 -16.97 -6.19
C LEU A 21 -4.75 -16.33 -6.31
N SER A 22 -5.13 -15.86 -7.51
CA SER A 22 -6.48 -15.33 -7.75
C SER A 22 -7.58 -16.37 -7.51
N LYS A 23 -7.34 -17.64 -7.88
CA LYS A 23 -8.26 -18.76 -7.63
C LYS A 23 -8.33 -19.12 -6.15
N VAL A 24 -7.19 -19.12 -5.46
CA VAL A 24 -7.13 -19.36 -4.00
C VAL A 24 -7.91 -18.28 -3.26
N ALA A 25 -7.72 -17.01 -3.60
CA ALA A 25 -8.46 -15.88 -3.01
C ALA A 25 -9.97 -16.02 -3.23
N LYS A 26 -10.42 -16.36 -4.45
CA LYS A 26 -11.84 -16.62 -4.76
C LYS A 26 -12.42 -17.78 -3.93
N ALA A 27 -11.66 -18.86 -3.78
CA ALA A 27 -12.08 -20.00 -2.96
C ALA A 27 -12.21 -19.60 -1.49
N TYR A 28 -11.27 -18.81 -0.97
CA TYR A 28 -11.30 -18.32 0.40
C TYR A 28 -12.50 -17.41 0.67
N MET A 29 -12.76 -16.43 -0.20
CA MET A 29 -13.95 -15.57 -0.11
C MET A 29 -15.25 -16.39 -0.17
N ALA A 30 -15.30 -17.45 -0.98
CA ALA A 30 -16.47 -18.31 -1.05
C ALA A 30 -16.73 -19.06 0.26
N ILE A 31 -15.67 -19.55 0.92
CA ILE A 31 -15.75 -20.26 2.20
C ILE A 31 -16.19 -19.31 3.32
N LEU A 32 -15.66 -18.09 3.35
CA LEU A 32 -16.04 -17.07 4.34
C LEU A 32 -17.43 -16.47 4.12
N GLY A 33 -18.05 -16.72 2.97
CA GLY A 33 -19.38 -16.22 2.62
C GLY A 33 -19.39 -14.86 1.93
N ASP A 34 -18.24 -14.34 1.49
CA ASP A 34 -18.09 -13.07 0.77
C ASP A 34 -18.34 -13.21 -0.75
N GLY A 35 -18.55 -14.44 -1.22
CA GLY A 35 -18.85 -14.76 -2.61
C GLY A 35 -17.60 -15.02 -3.48
N ARG A 36 -17.78 -15.02 -4.82
CA ARG A 36 -16.75 -15.46 -5.78
C ARG A 36 -16.41 -14.43 -6.87
N GLY A 37 -17.20 -13.36 -6.97
CA GLY A 37 -17.22 -12.48 -8.15
C GLY A 37 -16.29 -11.27 -8.11
N GLY A 38 -15.63 -10.98 -6.99
CA GLY A 38 -14.91 -9.72 -6.79
C GLY A 38 -13.42 -9.73 -7.17
N VAL A 39 -12.80 -10.90 -7.34
CA VAL A 39 -11.35 -10.99 -7.61
C VAL A 39 -11.10 -11.28 -9.08
N TYR A 40 -10.15 -10.60 -9.69
CA TYR A 40 -9.79 -10.75 -11.10
C TYR A 40 -8.32 -11.12 -11.24
N CYS A 41 -8.02 -11.98 -12.21
CA CYS A 41 -6.64 -12.29 -12.58
C CYS A 41 -6.21 -11.29 -13.66
N GLY A 42 -5.23 -10.43 -13.37
CA GLY A 42 -4.80 -9.39 -14.31
C GLY A 42 -3.64 -8.54 -13.79
N ASN A 43 -2.99 -7.81 -14.70
CA ASN A 43 -1.96 -6.84 -14.33
C ASN A 43 -2.61 -5.50 -13.97
N SER A 44 -2.71 -5.19 -12.67
CA SER A 44 -3.25 -3.92 -12.19
C SER A 44 -2.45 -2.69 -12.59
N LEU A 45 -1.16 -2.85 -12.97
CA LEU A 45 -0.34 -1.75 -13.45
C LEU A 45 -0.49 -1.49 -14.95
N ASP A 46 -1.10 -2.42 -15.70
CA ASP A 46 -1.38 -2.20 -17.12
C ASP A 46 -2.35 -1.04 -17.31
N LEU A 47 -2.36 -0.48 -18.50
CA LEU A 47 -3.25 0.61 -18.87
C LEU A 47 -4.70 0.15 -18.75
N HIS A 48 -5.57 1.00 -18.19
CA HIS A 48 -6.98 0.62 -17.94
C HIS A 48 -7.69 0.17 -19.21
N LYS A 49 -7.32 0.76 -20.36
CA LYS A 49 -7.81 0.37 -21.70
C LYS A 49 -7.49 -1.10 -22.05
N ASN A 50 -6.37 -1.63 -21.55
CA ASN A 50 -5.86 -2.98 -21.82
C ASN A 50 -6.41 -4.04 -20.84
N TRP A 51 -7.07 -3.63 -19.75
CA TRP A 51 -7.65 -4.58 -18.80
C TRP A 51 -8.73 -5.43 -19.47
N GLU A 52 -8.79 -6.71 -19.07
CA GLU A 52 -9.82 -7.64 -19.53
C GLU A 52 -11.22 -7.06 -19.26
N SER A 53 -12.13 -7.24 -20.21
CA SER A 53 -13.44 -6.58 -20.23
C SER A 53 -14.23 -6.72 -18.91
N LYS A 54 -14.25 -7.92 -18.31
CA LYS A 54 -15.00 -8.15 -17.05
C LYS A 54 -14.35 -7.43 -15.88
N MET A 55 -13.01 -7.45 -15.81
CA MET A 55 -12.25 -6.70 -14.80
C MET A 55 -12.49 -5.20 -14.96
N ARG A 56 -12.33 -4.66 -16.18
CA ARG A 56 -12.50 -3.24 -16.49
C ARG A 56 -13.90 -2.71 -16.17
N ASN A 57 -14.93 -3.51 -16.46
CA ASN A 57 -16.32 -3.14 -16.16
C ASN A 57 -16.66 -3.17 -14.66
N SER A 58 -15.88 -3.92 -13.87
CA SER A 58 -16.15 -4.12 -12.45
C SER A 58 -15.25 -3.30 -11.53
N ILE A 59 -14.13 -2.79 -12.06
CA ILE A 59 -13.13 -1.99 -11.36
C ILE A 59 -12.91 -0.70 -12.15
N GLY A 60 -13.60 0.36 -11.70
CA GLY A 60 -13.40 1.71 -12.21
C GLY A 60 -12.18 2.38 -11.61
N LEU A 61 -11.60 3.30 -12.35
CA LEU A 61 -10.75 4.33 -11.74
C LEU A 61 -11.66 5.35 -11.06
N GLY A 62 -11.24 5.88 -9.92
CA GLY A 62 -12.00 6.87 -9.16
C GLY A 62 -13.31 6.33 -8.59
N SER A 63 -13.38 5.04 -8.25
CA SER A 63 -14.62 4.39 -7.84
C SER A 63 -14.58 3.74 -6.45
N PHE A 64 -13.45 3.79 -5.74
CA PHE A 64 -13.31 3.14 -4.44
C PHE A 64 -13.15 4.16 -3.31
N ASP A 65 -13.89 3.99 -2.22
CA ASP A 65 -13.72 4.76 -0.99
C ASP A 65 -12.45 4.37 -0.24
N VAL A 66 -12.02 3.12 -0.39
CA VAL A 66 -10.89 2.53 0.32
C VAL A 66 -10.10 1.60 -0.60
N VAL A 67 -8.78 1.76 -0.60
CA VAL A 67 -7.84 0.83 -1.23
C VAL A 67 -6.86 0.38 -0.15
N ILE A 68 -6.71 -0.93 0.02
CA ILE A 68 -5.75 -1.53 0.95
C ILE A 68 -4.91 -2.54 0.18
N THR A 69 -3.58 -2.44 0.29
CA THR A 69 -2.70 -3.36 -0.43
C THR A 69 -1.32 -3.51 0.22
N ASN A 70 -0.70 -4.66 -0.05
CA ASN A 70 0.69 -4.95 0.21
C ASN A 70 1.35 -5.32 -1.14
N PRO A 71 1.73 -4.32 -1.96
CA PRO A 71 2.27 -4.58 -3.29
C PRO A 71 3.58 -5.36 -3.19
N PRO A 72 3.95 -6.16 -4.21
CA PRO A 72 5.15 -6.96 -4.15
C PRO A 72 6.42 -6.10 -4.06
N PHE A 73 7.38 -6.56 -3.27
CA PHE A 73 8.70 -5.94 -3.12
C PHE A 73 9.79 -6.84 -3.70
N GLY A 74 10.81 -6.24 -4.33
CA GLY A 74 12.02 -6.98 -4.68
C GLY A 74 12.80 -6.42 -5.86
N LYS A 75 14.13 -6.53 -5.80
CA LYS A 75 15.05 -5.99 -6.82
C LYS A 75 14.86 -6.58 -8.24
N LYS A 76 14.28 -7.78 -8.34
CA LYS A 76 14.04 -8.48 -9.62
C LYS A 76 12.73 -8.07 -10.31
N LEU A 77 11.88 -7.31 -9.63
CA LEU A 77 10.62 -6.83 -10.18
C LEU A 77 10.87 -5.41 -10.70
N LYS A 78 11.01 -5.28 -12.01
CA LYS A 78 11.09 -3.99 -12.70
C LYS A 78 10.05 -3.97 -13.79
N ILE A 79 9.41 -2.81 -13.95
CA ILE A 79 8.58 -2.51 -15.11
C ILE A 79 9.46 -1.71 -16.07
N ASP A 80 9.61 -2.20 -17.30
CA ASP A 80 10.48 -1.67 -18.35
C ASP A 80 9.73 -1.41 -19.67
N SER A 81 8.40 -1.53 -19.66
CA SER A 81 7.55 -1.14 -20.79
C SER A 81 7.44 0.37 -20.86
N GLU A 82 8.02 0.96 -21.91
CA GLU A 82 7.98 2.41 -22.16
C GLU A 82 6.53 2.92 -22.28
N GLU A 83 5.67 2.23 -23.03
CA GLU A 83 4.24 2.58 -23.17
C GLU A 83 3.54 2.62 -21.80
N LEU A 84 3.82 1.66 -20.91
CA LEU A 84 3.23 1.65 -19.57
C LEU A 84 3.80 2.80 -18.74
N LEU A 85 5.12 3.00 -18.73
CA LEU A 85 5.76 4.03 -17.90
C LEU A 85 5.39 5.45 -18.34
N GLU A 86 5.14 5.67 -19.62
CA GLU A 86 4.74 6.99 -20.15
C GLU A 86 3.45 7.50 -19.50
N ASP A 87 2.50 6.60 -19.24
CA ASP A 87 1.18 6.89 -18.67
C ASP A 87 1.18 7.13 -17.14
N TYR A 88 2.32 6.93 -16.46
CA TYR A 88 2.46 7.18 -15.01
C TYR A 88 3.38 8.36 -14.75
N ASP A 89 2.99 9.32 -13.92
CA ASP A 89 3.89 10.38 -13.44
C ASP A 89 5.14 9.83 -12.76
N LEU A 90 4.97 8.79 -11.95
CA LEU A 90 6.08 8.10 -11.30
C LEU A 90 6.83 7.15 -12.24
N GLY A 91 6.45 7.05 -13.51
CA GLY A 91 7.24 6.38 -14.57
C GLY A 91 8.33 7.27 -15.18
N HIS A 92 8.39 8.55 -14.82
CA HIS A 92 9.36 9.52 -15.35
C HIS A 92 10.48 9.84 -14.36
N ALA A 93 11.58 10.38 -14.87
CA ALA A 93 12.62 10.98 -14.07
C ALA A 93 12.11 12.29 -13.45
N TRP A 94 12.60 12.63 -12.26
CA TRP A 94 12.26 13.88 -11.59
C TRP A 94 13.52 14.55 -11.08
N LYS A 95 13.61 15.86 -11.25
CA LYS A 95 14.73 16.68 -10.76
C LYS A 95 14.20 17.77 -9.84
N GLU A 96 14.84 17.90 -8.68
CA GLU A 96 14.59 19.01 -7.77
C GLU A 96 15.24 20.28 -8.35
N GLY A 97 14.43 21.31 -8.59
CA GLY A 97 14.89 22.64 -8.98
C GLY A 97 15.39 23.44 -7.78
N ASP A 98 15.97 24.62 -8.05
CA ASP A 98 16.58 25.47 -7.01
C ASP A 98 15.54 26.03 -6.01
N ASN A 99 14.27 26.09 -6.39
CA ASN A 99 13.15 26.47 -5.54
C ASN A 99 12.61 25.31 -4.67
N GLY A 100 13.18 24.11 -4.79
CA GLY A 100 12.74 22.89 -4.10
C GLY A 100 11.55 22.19 -4.75
N GLU A 101 11.05 22.68 -5.90
CA GLU A 101 9.99 22.02 -6.67
C GLU A 101 10.58 20.91 -7.55
N PHE A 102 9.80 19.85 -7.77
CA PHE A 102 10.20 18.75 -8.64
C PHE A 102 9.66 18.95 -10.06
N GLU A 103 10.55 18.96 -11.03
CA GLU A 103 10.23 19.03 -12.45
C GLU A 103 10.23 17.62 -13.07
N LYS A 104 9.17 17.30 -13.81
CA LYS A 104 9.03 16.04 -14.54
C LYS A 104 9.95 16.04 -15.75
N GLY A 105 10.79 15.02 -15.85
CA GLY A 105 11.71 14.78 -16.95
C GLY A 105 11.17 13.74 -17.94
N LYS A 106 12.11 13.04 -18.59
CA LYS A 106 11.81 11.96 -19.54
C LYS A 106 11.30 10.69 -18.87
N VAL A 107 10.65 9.82 -19.64
CA VAL A 107 10.30 8.44 -19.26
C VAL A 107 11.57 7.70 -18.82
N LEU A 108 11.45 6.88 -17.76
CA LEU A 108 12.54 6.04 -17.28
C LEU A 108 12.64 4.75 -18.09
N ASP A 109 13.84 4.18 -18.17
CA ASP A 109 14.02 2.84 -18.78
C ASP A 109 13.39 1.73 -17.93
N SER A 110 13.30 1.95 -16.61
CA SER A 110 12.59 1.04 -15.71
C SER A 110 12.20 1.69 -14.38
N GLN A 111 11.14 1.19 -13.76
CA GLN A 111 10.71 1.57 -12.41
C GLN A 111 10.32 0.33 -11.58
N PRO A 112 10.72 0.22 -10.31
CA PRO A 112 10.16 -0.77 -9.41
C PRO A 112 8.63 -0.63 -9.27
N PRO A 113 7.87 -1.73 -9.38
CA PRO A 113 6.42 -1.69 -9.45
C PRO A 113 5.78 -1.07 -8.21
N GLN A 114 6.39 -1.21 -7.02
CA GLN A 114 5.87 -0.63 -5.78
C GLN A 114 5.75 0.90 -5.83
N ILE A 115 6.56 1.57 -6.67
CA ILE A 115 6.46 3.02 -6.88
C ILE A 115 5.24 3.33 -7.76
N LEU A 116 5.03 2.58 -8.85
CA LEU A 116 3.85 2.76 -9.73
C LEU A 116 2.53 2.39 -9.02
N PHE A 117 2.57 1.44 -8.09
CA PHE A 117 1.41 1.07 -7.28
C PHE A 117 0.88 2.23 -6.43
N ILE A 118 1.73 3.17 -6.02
CA ILE A 118 1.30 4.36 -5.29
C ILE A 118 0.30 5.16 -6.14
N GLU A 119 0.69 5.47 -7.37
CA GLU A 119 -0.13 6.19 -8.33
C GLU A 119 -1.38 5.40 -8.71
N ARG A 120 -1.25 4.12 -9.07
CA ARG A 120 -2.41 3.27 -9.39
C ARG A 120 -3.42 3.18 -8.25
N CYS A 121 -2.97 3.10 -7.00
CA CYS A 121 -3.86 3.07 -5.85
C CYS A 121 -4.60 4.39 -5.66
N LEU A 122 -3.93 5.52 -5.88
CA LEU A 122 -4.60 6.82 -5.88
C LEU A 122 -5.58 6.95 -7.06
N ASP A 123 -5.26 6.43 -8.24
CA ASP A 123 -6.18 6.45 -9.39
C ASP A 123 -7.48 5.70 -9.11
N LEU A 124 -7.41 4.58 -8.38
CA LEU A 124 -8.59 3.78 -8.01
C LEU A 124 -9.50 4.51 -7.01
N LEU A 125 -8.95 5.39 -6.18
CA LEU A 125 -9.70 6.08 -5.14
C LEU A 125 -10.57 7.22 -5.68
N VAL A 126 -11.77 7.35 -5.13
CA VAL A 126 -12.57 8.59 -5.21
C VAL A 126 -11.82 9.74 -4.52
N ASP A 127 -12.16 10.99 -4.84
CA ASP A 127 -11.70 12.13 -4.05
C ASP A 127 -12.22 12.00 -2.60
N GLY A 128 -11.32 12.19 -1.63
CA GLY A 128 -11.58 11.92 -0.21
C GLY A 128 -11.48 10.44 0.19
N GLY A 129 -11.24 9.53 -0.76
CA GLY A 129 -11.01 8.11 -0.49
C GLY A 129 -9.69 7.87 0.26
N ARG A 130 -9.58 6.72 0.95
CA ARG A 130 -8.44 6.40 1.83
C ARG A 130 -7.61 5.23 1.32
N LEU A 131 -6.29 5.43 1.33
CA LEU A 131 -5.28 4.42 1.00
C LEU A 131 -4.64 3.87 2.28
N GLY A 132 -4.55 2.55 2.39
CA GLY A 132 -3.61 1.86 3.26
C GLY A 132 -2.65 1.02 2.44
N ILE A 133 -1.36 1.37 2.43
CA ILE A 133 -0.36 0.69 1.58
C ILE A 133 0.90 0.37 2.36
N VAL A 134 1.39 -0.88 2.23
CA VAL A 134 2.71 -1.25 2.72
C VAL A 134 3.76 -0.85 1.67
N LEU A 135 4.79 -0.13 2.08
CA LEU A 135 5.90 0.30 1.21
C LEU A 135 7.24 0.04 1.90
N LEU A 136 8.33 0.07 1.14
CA LEU A 136 9.67 0.05 1.71
C LEU A 136 9.92 1.31 2.52
N GLU A 137 10.47 1.17 3.73
CA GLU A 137 10.86 2.31 4.58
C GLU A 137 11.82 3.26 3.83
N SER A 138 12.70 2.68 3.01
CA SER A 138 13.66 3.42 2.19
C SER A 138 13.01 4.46 1.26
N THR A 139 11.76 4.26 0.82
CA THR A 139 11.01 5.21 -0.01
C THR A 139 10.87 6.57 0.67
N PHE A 140 10.81 6.60 2.01
CA PHE A 140 10.67 7.81 2.81
C PHE A 140 11.99 8.25 3.46
N GLY A 141 12.98 7.36 3.56
CA GLY A 141 14.27 7.64 4.20
C GLY A 141 15.41 8.04 3.24
N MET A 142 15.33 7.71 1.95
CA MET A 142 16.45 7.93 1.03
C MET A 142 16.24 9.17 0.12
N PRO A 143 17.27 10.03 -0.06
CA PRO A 143 17.17 11.23 -0.91
C PRO A 143 16.71 10.96 -2.34
N LYS A 144 17.10 9.83 -2.93
CA LYS A 144 16.71 9.46 -4.31
C LYS A 144 15.21 9.26 -4.52
N TYR A 145 14.42 9.06 -3.46
CA TYR A 145 12.97 8.88 -3.53
C TYR A 145 12.19 10.13 -3.09
N ARG A 146 12.85 11.27 -2.88
CA ARG A 146 12.17 12.52 -2.51
C ARG A 146 11.08 12.91 -3.50
N TYR A 147 11.26 12.63 -4.79
CA TYR A 147 10.23 12.86 -5.81
C TYR A 147 8.95 12.05 -5.58
N VAL A 148 9.06 10.84 -5.01
CA VAL A 148 7.91 9.97 -4.69
C VAL A 148 7.14 10.56 -3.51
N VAL A 149 7.87 11.01 -2.48
CA VAL A 149 7.28 11.67 -1.31
C VAL A 149 6.59 12.98 -1.74
N ASP A 150 7.25 13.75 -2.59
CA ASP A 150 6.71 14.98 -3.16
C ASP A 150 5.42 14.70 -3.97
N TYR A 151 5.44 13.74 -4.90
CA TYR A 151 4.24 13.29 -5.63
C TYR A 151 3.09 12.90 -4.69
N LEU A 152 3.38 12.10 -3.66
CA LEU A 152 2.40 11.70 -2.65
C LEU A 152 1.80 12.92 -1.95
N THR A 153 2.62 13.86 -1.49
CA THR A 153 2.14 15.06 -0.77
C THR A 153 1.41 16.06 -1.66
N ARG A 154 1.64 16.06 -2.98
CA ARG A 154 0.90 16.87 -3.95
C ARG A 154 -0.48 16.30 -4.28
N ASN A 155 -0.61 14.98 -4.25
CA ASN A 155 -1.83 14.27 -4.70
C ASN A 155 -2.67 13.70 -3.57
N ALA A 156 -2.11 13.58 -2.36
CA ALA A 156 -2.78 13.02 -1.21
C ALA A 156 -2.35 13.70 0.10
N LYS A 157 -3.26 13.70 1.06
CA LYS A 157 -3.02 14.10 2.44
C LYS A 157 -2.51 12.88 3.21
N LEU A 158 -1.24 12.91 3.65
CA LEU A 158 -0.66 11.84 4.45
C LEU A 158 -1.23 11.90 5.87
N LEU A 159 -1.89 10.82 6.29
CA LEU A 159 -2.50 10.72 7.61
C LEU A 159 -1.57 10.05 8.61
N ALA A 160 -0.89 8.98 8.18
CA ALA A 160 0.04 8.24 9.03
C ALA A 160 1.18 7.60 8.25
N ILE A 161 2.34 7.49 8.90
CA ILE A 161 3.49 6.67 8.52
C ILE A 161 3.85 5.81 9.73
N VAL A 162 3.72 4.49 9.60
CA VAL A 162 3.99 3.53 10.67
C VAL A 162 5.13 2.63 10.21
N THR A 163 6.34 2.79 10.77
CA THR A 163 7.47 1.90 10.47
C THR A 163 7.29 0.58 11.20
N LEU A 164 7.64 -0.51 10.52
CA LEU A 164 7.51 -1.88 11.03
C LEU A 164 8.91 -2.46 11.36
N PRO A 165 9.03 -3.33 12.37
CA PRO A 165 10.27 -4.07 12.63
C PRO A 165 10.74 -4.86 11.41
N GLU A 166 12.05 -5.04 11.27
CA GLU A 166 12.65 -5.84 10.18
C GLU A 166 12.13 -7.28 10.16
N ASP A 167 11.84 -7.82 11.35
CA ASP A 167 11.36 -9.18 11.53
C ASP A 167 9.92 -9.37 11.02
N THR A 168 9.14 -8.30 10.82
CA THR A 168 7.68 -8.39 10.51
C THR A 168 7.35 -9.25 9.29
N PHE A 169 8.23 -9.26 8.29
CA PHE A 169 8.04 -10.06 7.07
C PHE A 169 9.10 -11.18 6.94
N GLN A 170 9.88 -11.43 7.98
CA GLN A 170 10.75 -12.60 8.07
C GLN A 170 9.93 -13.87 8.32
N PRO A 171 10.42 -15.06 7.88
CA PRO A 171 11.69 -15.29 7.18
C PRO A 171 11.64 -15.02 5.67
N HIS A 172 10.52 -14.46 5.16
CA HIS A 172 10.30 -14.32 3.72
C HIS A 172 11.08 -13.15 3.08
N THR A 173 11.28 -12.05 3.80
CA THR A 173 12.08 -10.90 3.31
C THR A 173 12.73 -10.11 4.45
N HIS A 174 13.93 -9.58 4.21
CA HIS A 174 14.65 -8.66 5.11
C HIS A 174 14.30 -7.19 4.85
N ALA A 175 13.34 -6.93 3.97
CA ALA A 175 12.97 -5.57 3.62
C ALA A 175 12.30 -4.87 4.81
N LYS A 176 12.92 -3.79 5.30
CA LYS A 176 12.23 -2.88 6.22
C LYS A 176 11.10 -2.15 5.50
N THR A 177 9.94 -2.16 6.12
CA THR A 177 8.69 -1.66 5.54
C THR A 177 8.02 -0.68 6.47
N CYS A 178 7.11 0.09 5.89
CA CYS A 178 6.21 0.97 6.62
C CYS A 178 4.80 0.86 6.04
N VAL A 179 3.80 1.11 6.88
CA VAL A 179 2.42 1.28 6.46
C VAL A 179 2.14 2.77 6.30
N ILE A 180 1.68 3.15 5.12
CA ILE A 180 1.23 4.51 4.81
C ILE A 180 -0.29 4.53 4.82
N ILE A 181 -0.85 5.48 5.57
CA ILE A 181 -2.27 5.83 5.50
C ILE A 181 -2.37 7.21 4.87
N ALA A 182 -3.12 7.32 3.78
CA ALA A 182 -3.32 8.57 3.06
C ALA A 182 -4.78 8.77 2.65
N GLU A 183 -5.17 10.01 2.41
CA GLU A 183 -6.47 10.40 1.86
C GLU A 183 -6.24 11.08 0.52
N LYS A 184 -6.95 10.68 -0.54
CA LYS A 184 -6.84 11.28 -1.87
C LYS A 184 -7.48 12.67 -1.86
N THR A 185 -6.71 13.65 -1.41
CA THR A 185 -7.10 15.05 -1.38
C THR A 185 -5.82 15.87 -1.45
N LYS A 186 -5.78 16.85 -2.35
CA LYS A 186 -4.65 17.76 -2.45
C LYS A 186 -4.63 18.66 -1.22
N PRO A 187 -3.62 18.58 -0.34
CA PRO A 187 -3.60 19.37 0.88
C PRO A 187 -3.37 20.85 0.55
N SER A 188 -4.30 21.72 0.94
CA SER A 188 -4.17 23.18 0.72
C SER A 188 -3.19 23.86 1.68
N LYS A 189 -2.83 23.19 2.78
CA LYS A 189 -1.93 23.67 3.84
C LYS A 189 -1.15 22.50 4.44
N ARG A 190 -0.04 22.80 5.12
CA ARG A 190 0.66 21.83 5.97
C ARG A 190 -0.30 21.28 7.02
N HIS A 191 -0.19 19.99 7.28
CA HIS A 191 -1.01 19.26 8.23
C HIS A 191 -0.13 18.31 9.05
N PRO A 192 -0.54 17.95 10.27
CA PRO A 192 0.18 16.96 11.06
C PRO A 192 0.07 15.59 10.40
N ILE A 193 1.18 14.86 10.40
CA ILE A 193 1.26 13.46 9.98
C ILE A 193 1.55 12.63 11.23
N PHE A 194 0.73 11.61 11.50
CA PHE A 194 1.04 10.69 12.59
C PHE A 194 2.23 9.82 12.22
N MET A 195 3.29 9.85 13.02
CA MET A 195 4.45 8.97 12.83
C MET A 195 4.56 8.03 14.02
N CYS A 196 4.73 6.74 13.76
CA CYS A 196 4.89 5.73 14.79
C CYS A 196 5.97 4.73 14.38
N ASP A 197 6.88 4.46 15.32
CA ASP A 197 7.90 3.43 15.17
C ASP A 197 7.55 2.23 16.04
N VAL A 198 7.10 1.16 15.38
CA VAL A 198 6.73 -0.11 16.02
C VAL A 198 8.01 -0.84 16.40
N LYS A 199 8.19 -1.17 17.68
CA LYS A 199 9.42 -1.83 18.16
C LYS A 199 9.33 -3.35 18.06
N TRP A 200 8.16 -3.91 18.32
CA TRP A 200 7.95 -5.35 18.33
C TRP A 200 6.75 -5.77 17.49
N CYS A 201 6.88 -6.91 16.81
CA CYS A 201 5.85 -7.49 15.93
C CYS A 201 5.38 -8.89 16.39
N GLY A 202 5.71 -9.28 17.63
CA GLY A 202 5.33 -10.56 18.20
C GLY A 202 6.30 -11.70 17.96
N HIS A 203 7.25 -11.59 17.02
CA HIS A 203 8.17 -12.67 16.69
C HIS A 203 9.56 -12.20 16.26
N ASP A 204 10.52 -13.12 16.31
CA ASP A 204 11.88 -12.94 15.79
C ASP A 204 11.96 -13.27 14.28
N SER A 205 13.16 -13.07 13.70
CA SER A 205 13.47 -13.41 12.29
C SER A 205 13.24 -14.87 11.89
N ARG A 206 13.07 -15.79 12.84
CA ARG A 206 12.78 -17.21 12.57
C ARG A 206 11.29 -17.54 12.76
N GLY A 207 10.47 -16.55 13.12
CA GLY A 207 9.06 -16.72 13.43
C GLY A 207 8.80 -17.25 14.84
N ASN A 208 9.80 -17.29 15.73
CA ASN A 208 9.57 -17.67 17.12
C ASN A 208 8.93 -16.50 17.89
N PRO A 209 7.92 -16.74 18.74
CA PRO A 209 7.33 -15.70 19.56
C PRO A 209 8.36 -14.98 20.45
N THR A 210 8.37 -13.65 20.42
CA THR A 210 9.23 -12.84 21.29
C THR A 210 8.51 -12.55 22.60
N ILE A 211 8.93 -13.22 23.67
CA ILE A 211 8.24 -13.18 24.97
C ILE A 211 9.13 -12.55 26.04
N ARG A 212 8.53 -11.65 26.83
CA ARG A 212 9.12 -11.09 28.05
C ARG A 212 8.35 -11.59 29.27
N VAL A 213 9.05 -11.86 30.36
CA VAL A 213 8.43 -12.14 31.66
C VAL A 213 8.37 -10.84 32.44
N ASN A 214 7.18 -10.44 32.89
CA ASN A 214 7.00 -9.22 33.68
C ASN A 214 7.33 -9.45 35.17
N GLU A 215 7.24 -8.39 35.99
CA GLU A 215 7.57 -8.45 37.43
C GLU A 215 6.68 -9.43 38.21
N ASN A 216 5.49 -9.74 37.70
CA ASN A 216 4.54 -10.71 38.28
C ASN A 216 4.82 -12.16 37.85
N GLY A 217 5.84 -12.39 37.01
CA GLY A 217 6.14 -13.72 36.46
C GLY A 217 5.27 -14.12 35.27
N GLU A 218 4.45 -13.21 34.74
CA GLU A 218 3.57 -13.49 33.61
C GLU A 218 4.31 -13.33 32.28
N ARG A 219 3.98 -14.19 31.30
CA ARG A 219 4.56 -14.15 29.96
C ARG A 219 3.77 -13.19 29.08
N GLU A 220 4.42 -12.13 28.63
CA GLU A 220 3.87 -11.13 27.71
C GLU A 220 4.48 -11.33 26.32
N LEU A 221 3.62 -11.39 25.30
CA LEU A 221 4.06 -11.30 23.91
C LEU A 221 4.43 -9.85 23.61
N LEU A 222 5.64 -9.63 23.11
CA LEU A 222 6.06 -8.31 22.67
C LEU A 222 5.51 -8.06 21.26
N ASP A 223 4.33 -7.45 21.17
CA ASP A 223 3.70 -7.03 19.92
C ASP A 223 3.07 -5.64 20.06
N ASP A 224 3.67 -4.65 19.41
CA ASP A 224 3.23 -3.27 19.44
C ASP A 224 2.24 -2.95 18.32
N VAL A 225 2.14 -3.79 17.28
CA VAL A 225 1.33 -3.52 16.08
C VAL A 225 -0.15 -3.29 16.44
N PRO A 226 -0.81 -4.10 17.29
CA PRO A 226 -2.20 -3.87 17.69
C PRO A 226 -2.43 -2.53 18.41
N ASN A 227 -1.40 -2.01 19.10
CA ASN A 227 -1.50 -0.80 19.89
C ASN A 227 -1.50 0.48 19.04
N VAL A 228 -0.97 0.41 17.81
CA VAL A 228 -0.82 1.57 16.90
C VAL A 228 -2.16 2.28 16.69
N THR A 229 -3.24 1.54 16.46
CA THR A 229 -4.57 2.12 16.21
C THR A 229 -5.07 2.94 17.40
N ALA A 230 -4.87 2.43 18.62
CA ALA A 230 -5.26 3.15 19.83
C ALA A 230 -4.42 4.41 20.04
N ILE A 231 -3.13 4.36 19.71
CA ILE A 231 -2.23 5.53 19.77
C ILE A 231 -2.64 6.57 18.73
N TYR A 232 -2.92 6.15 17.49
CA TYR A 232 -3.40 7.04 16.42
C TYR A 232 -4.69 7.78 16.82
N LYS A 233 -5.66 7.05 17.38
CA LYS A 233 -6.95 7.62 17.83
C LYS A 233 -6.83 8.60 18.99
N LYS A 234 -5.78 8.52 19.81
CA LYS A 234 -5.51 9.50 20.87
C LYS A 234 -5.11 10.87 20.32
N GLY A 235 -4.74 10.95 19.03
CA GLY A 235 -4.30 12.19 18.39
C GLY A 235 -2.87 12.57 18.77
N PRO A 236 -2.38 13.72 18.28
CA PRO A 236 -1.03 14.19 18.55
C PRO A 236 -0.82 14.38 20.06
N ARG A 237 0.24 13.79 20.61
CA ARG A 237 0.73 14.13 21.95
C ARG A 237 1.38 15.51 21.83
N LYS A 238 0.92 16.47 22.65
CA LYS A 238 1.56 17.79 22.79
C LYS A 238 2.95 17.66 23.37
#